data_AF-A0A3A6KI73-F1
#
_entry.id   AF-A0A3A6KI73-F1
#
_cell.length_a   1.000
_cell.length_b   1.000
_cell.length_c   1.000
_cell.angle_alpha   90.00
_cell.angle_beta   90.00
_cell.angle_gamma   90.00
#
_symmetry.space_group_name_H-M   'P 1'
#
loop_
_entity.id
_entity.type
_entity.pdbx_description
1 polymer ?
#
loop_
_entity_poly.entity_id
_entity_poly.type
_entity_poly.pdbx_seq_one_letter_code
_entity_poly.pdbx_strand_id
1 'polypeptide(L)'
;MLELTIPRTDLWDERNQRFIPVKEQKLRLEHSLVSLSKWESKWCKVFLSKEQKTYEETIDYIRCMTLTQNVDPLVYQCVTNSHIDAVNAYIEAPMTASTVKEEKGGPINRQQITSELIYYWMTAYHIPFECQKWHLNRLLMLIRICNAENKPPKKRSKRDLYRHHAEVNAANRKKFNSKG
;
A
#
# COMPACT_ATOMS: atom_id res chain seq x y z
N MET A 1 -1.57 -13.08 2.44
CA MET A 1 -1.32 -13.42 3.85
C MET A 1 0.02 -14.12 3.99
N LEU A 2 0.81 -13.74 4.99
CA LEU A 2 2.09 -14.37 5.34
C LEU A 2 1.88 -15.32 6.52
N GLU A 3 2.47 -16.51 6.45
CA GLU A 3 2.59 -17.42 7.60
C GLU A 3 4.01 -17.36 8.13
N LEU A 4 4.16 -17.00 9.40
CA LEU A 4 5.44 -16.84 10.08
C LEU A 4 5.46 -17.78 11.28
N THR A 5 6.47 -18.66 11.37
CA THR A 5 6.63 -19.56 12.51
C THR A 5 7.71 -19.02 13.43
N ILE A 6 7.34 -18.65 14.65
CA ILE A 6 8.28 -18.30 15.71
C ILE A 6 8.63 -19.61 16.43
N PRO A 7 9.89 -20.06 16.39
CA PRO A 7 10.27 -21.33 16.98
C PRO A 7 10.17 -21.28 18.51
N ARG A 8 10.06 -22.46 19.11
CA ARG A 8 10.18 -22.59 20.57
C ARG A 8 11.55 -22.05 21.01
N THR A 9 11.54 -21.18 22.01
CA THR A 9 12.76 -20.60 22.59
C THR A 9 12.52 -20.24 24.04
N ASP A 10 13.59 -20.00 24.79
CA ASP A 10 13.52 -19.52 26.16
C ASP A 10 13.97 -18.06 26.21
N LEU A 11 13.17 -17.20 26.84
CA LEU A 11 13.52 -15.80 27.11
C LEU A 11 14.19 -15.70 28.48
N TRP A 12 15.26 -14.91 28.58
CA TRP A 12 15.88 -14.62 29.86
C TRP A 12 15.15 -13.47 30.57
N ASP A 13 14.60 -13.75 31.75
CA ASP A 13 14.00 -12.75 32.64
C ASP A 13 15.07 -12.25 33.62
N GLU A 14 15.64 -11.07 33.33
CA GLU A 14 16.69 -10.47 34.16
C GLU A 14 16.23 -10.20 35.60
N ARG A 15 14.95 -9.88 35.80
CA ARG A 15 14.42 -9.51 37.12
C ARG A 15 14.34 -10.72 38.04
N ASN A 16 13.93 -11.87 37.51
CA ASN A 16 13.75 -13.10 38.29
C ASN A 16 14.89 -14.10 38.07
N GLN A 17 15.90 -13.74 37.27
CA GLN A 17 17.05 -14.57 36.89
C GLN A 17 16.65 -15.99 36.45
N ARG A 18 15.66 -16.08 35.56
CA ARG A 18 15.13 -17.36 35.09
C ARG A 18 14.81 -17.36 33.60
N PHE A 19 14.81 -18.54 33.01
CA PHE A 19 14.32 -18.77 31.66
C PHE A 19 12.79 -18.90 31.66
N ILE A 20 12.13 -18.13 30.79
CA ILE A 20 10.69 -18.21 30.51
C ILE A 20 10.53 -18.96 29.18
N PRO A 21 9.97 -20.18 29.19
CA PRO A 21 9.78 -20.93 27.96
C PRO A 21 8.66 -20.31 27.12
N VAL A 22 8.98 -19.95 25.89
CA VAL A 22 8.04 -19.50 24.87
C VAL A 22 7.79 -20.66 23.91
N LYS A 23 6.53 -21.07 23.81
CA LYS A 23 6.12 -22.16 22.91
C LYS A 23 6.25 -21.72 21.46
N GLU A 24 6.47 -22.69 20.58
CA GLU A 24 6.38 -22.44 19.14
C GLU A 24 5.02 -21.84 18.80
N GLN A 25 5.02 -20.78 18.00
CA GLN A 25 3.80 -20.08 17.61
C GLN A 25 3.79 -19.81 16.11
N LYS A 26 2.71 -20.23 15.45
CA LYS A 26 2.43 -19.89 14.06
C LYS A 26 1.57 -18.63 14.01
N LEU A 27 2.08 -17.60 13.36
CA LEU A 27 1.45 -16.31 13.16
C LEU A 27 0.95 -16.19 11.72
N ARG A 28 -0.32 -15.84 11.57
CA ARG A 28 -0.90 -15.43 10.28
C ARG A 28 -0.93 -13.92 10.24
N LEU A 29 -0.21 -13.32 9.31
CA LEU A 29 -0.04 -11.88 9.21
C LEU A 29 -0.65 -11.35 7.91
N GLU A 30 -1.29 -10.18 7.99
CA GLU A 30 -1.79 -9.48 6.81
C GLU A 30 -1.47 -7.98 6.88
N HIS A 31 -0.78 -7.50 5.84
CA HIS A 31 -0.45 -6.08 5.67
C HIS A 31 -1.65 -5.43 5.01
N SER A 32 -2.57 -4.88 5.81
CA SER A 32 -3.88 -4.40 5.38
C SER A 32 -4.11 -2.95 5.79
N LEU A 33 -5.18 -2.32 5.29
CA LEU A 33 -5.59 -1.00 5.77
C LEU A 33 -5.97 -1.03 7.25
N VAL A 34 -6.49 -2.16 7.74
CA VAL A 34 -6.79 -2.36 9.17
C VAL A 34 -5.51 -2.33 10.00
N SER A 35 -4.47 -3.08 9.60
CA SER A 35 -3.21 -3.09 10.35
C SER A 35 -2.50 -1.75 10.27
N LEU A 36 -2.56 -1.08 9.12
CA LEU A 36 -2.08 0.29 8.92
C LEU A 36 -2.73 1.26 9.92
N SER A 37 -4.06 1.31 9.92
CA SER A 37 -4.84 2.23 10.76
C SER A 37 -4.60 2.01 12.25
N LYS A 38 -4.52 0.74 12.71
CA LYS A 38 -4.17 0.41 14.10
C LYS A 38 -2.82 0.97 14.51
N TRP A 39 -1.82 0.86 13.64
CA TRP A 39 -0.47 1.33 13.94
C TRP A 39 -0.38 2.86 13.92
N GLU A 40 -0.96 3.51 12.91
CA GLU A 40 -0.97 4.98 12.83
C GLU A 40 -1.71 5.60 14.01
N SER A 41 -2.83 5.00 14.45
CA SER A 41 -3.55 5.44 15.65
C SER A 41 -2.75 5.27 16.94
N LYS A 42 -1.85 4.28 17.01
CA LYS A 42 -1.01 4.06 18.20
C LYS A 42 0.16 5.03 18.26
N TRP A 43 0.85 5.22 17.14
CA TRP A 43 2.10 5.97 17.08
C TRP A 43 1.93 7.43 16.68
N CYS A 44 0.75 7.81 16.18
CA CYS A 44 0.48 9.14 15.62
C CYS A 44 1.49 9.55 14.53
N LYS A 45 1.93 8.56 13.74
CA LYS A 45 2.92 8.71 12.66
C LYS A 45 2.36 8.18 11.35
N VAL A 46 2.84 8.72 10.23
CA VAL A 46 2.50 8.26 8.89
C VAL A 46 3.31 7.01 8.56
N PHE A 47 2.63 5.88 8.36
CA PHE A 47 3.32 4.60 8.15
C PHE A 47 4.03 4.54 6.79
N LEU A 48 3.40 5.06 5.73
CA LEU A 48 3.92 5.07 4.35
C LEU A 48 4.94 6.19 4.09
N SER A 49 5.54 6.73 5.14
CA SER A 49 6.59 7.76 5.03
C SER A 49 7.96 7.13 4.66
N LYS A 50 8.92 7.99 4.30
CA LYS A 50 10.32 7.59 4.08
C LYS A 50 11.12 7.45 5.37
N GLU A 51 10.52 7.76 6.52
CA GLU A 51 11.19 7.67 7.82
C GLU A 51 11.38 6.20 8.19
N GLN A 52 12.59 5.87 8.65
CA GLN A 52 12.89 4.53 9.10
C GLN A 52 12.21 4.28 10.44
N LYS A 53 11.50 3.15 10.54
CA LYS A 53 10.81 2.77 11.77
C LYS A 53 11.81 2.24 12.78
N THR A 54 11.57 2.52 14.05
CA THR A 54 12.32 1.91 15.15
C THR A 54 12.02 0.42 15.24
N TYR A 55 12.84 -0.31 16.00
CA TYR A 55 12.58 -1.73 16.27
C TYR A 55 11.22 -1.92 16.94
N GLU A 56 10.91 -1.12 17.96
CA GLU A 56 9.62 -1.18 18.68
C GLU A 56 8.43 -0.93 17.76
N GLU A 57 8.53 0.09 16.91
CA GLU A 57 7.53 0.42 15.89
C GLU A 57 7.31 -0.74 14.91
N THR A 58 8.39 -1.42 14.52
CA THR A 58 8.37 -2.57 13.61
C THR A 58 7.69 -3.78 14.27
N ILE A 59 8.06 -4.11 15.51
CA ILE A 59 7.44 -5.21 16.27
C ILE A 59 5.95 -4.94 16.52
N ASP A 60 5.59 -3.70 16.85
CA ASP A 60 4.19 -3.32 17.00
C ASP A 60 3.43 -3.43 15.69
N TYR A 61 4.06 -3.14 14.55
CA TYR A 61 3.40 -3.34 13.27
C TYR A 61 3.11 -4.81 12.98
N ILE A 62 4.06 -5.70 13.28
CA ILE A 62 3.85 -7.16 13.18
C ILE A 62 2.66 -7.59 14.05
N ARG A 63 2.54 -7.02 15.27
CA ARG A 63 1.38 -7.24 16.14
C ARG A 63 0.09 -6.72 15.50
N CYS A 64 0.09 -5.53 14.92
CA CYS A 64 -1.07 -4.96 14.22
C CYS A 64 -1.51 -5.81 13.01
N MET A 65 -0.58 -6.44 12.31
CA MET A 65 -0.82 -7.36 11.18
C MET A 65 -1.32 -8.74 11.60
N THR A 66 -1.15 -9.12 12.87
CA THR A 66 -1.45 -10.48 13.33
C THR A 66 -2.95 -10.76 13.35
N LEU A 67 -3.36 -11.80 12.64
CA LEU A 67 -4.73 -12.32 12.57
C LEU A 67 -4.96 -13.48 13.52
N THR A 68 -3.90 -14.21 13.90
CA THR A 68 -3.96 -15.29 14.90
C THR A 68 -4.46 -14.72 16.23
N GLN A 69 -5.48 -15.35 16.82
CA GLN A 69 -6.06 -14.92 18.09
C GLN A 69 -5.30 -15.50 19.29
N ASN A 70 -5.39 -14.84 20.44
CA ASN A 70 -4.83 -15.29 21.72
C ASN A 70 -3.31 -15.60 21.67
N VAL A 71 -2.56 -14.81 20.90
CA VAL A 71 -1.09 -14.92 20.83
C VAL A 71 -0.49 -14.34 22.11
N ASP A 72 0.39 -15.12 22.76
CA ASP A 72 1.15 -14.67 23.93
C ASP A 72 2.04 -13.46 23.54
N PRO A 73 1.96 -12.31 24.25
CA PRO A 73 2.79 -11.15 23.98
C PRO A 73 4.31 -11.43 23.96
N LEU A 74 4.78 -12.44 24.69
CA LEU A 74 6.19 -12.83 24.72
C LEU A 74 6.70 -13.35 23.36
N VAL A 75 5.81 -13.91 22.53
CA VAL A 75 6.16 -14.38 21.17
C VAL A 75 6.76 -13.26 20.34
N TYR A 76 6.29 -12.02 20.50
CA TYR A 76 6.81 -10.87 19.75
C TYR A 76 8.21 -10.44 20.21
N GLN A 77 8.63 -10.81 21.42
CA GLN A 77 10.00 -10.58 21.89
C GLN A 77 10.99 -11.59 21.27
N CYS A 78 10.48 -12.72 20.78
CA CYS A 78 11.27 -13.75 20.08
C CYS A 78 11.38 -13.51 18.57
N VAL A 79 10.86 -12.38 18.06
CA VAL A 79 11.00 -11.99 16.66
C VAL A 79 12.48 -11.67 16.39
N THR A 80 13.02 -12.20 15.31
CA THR A 80 14.43 -12.05 14.93
C THR A 80 14.52 -11.18 13.68
N ASN A 81 15.72 -10.73 13.32
CA ASN A 81 15.94 -9.99 12.08
C ASN A 81 15.47 -10.79 10.85
N SER A 82 15.72 -12.10 10.82
CA SER A 82 15.23 -12.96 9.71
C SER A 82 13.70 -12.96 9.58
N HIS A 83 12.98 -12.87 10.70
CA HIS A 83 11.53 -12.78 10.71
C HIS A 83 11.06 -11.41 10.20
N ILE A 84 11.76 -10.34 10.59
CA ILE A 84 11.50 -8.97 10.13
C ILE A 84 11.75 -8.87 8.62
N ASP A 85 12.83 -9.46 8.11
CA ASP A 85 13.14 -9.47 6.68
C ASP A 85 12.06 -10.16 5.87
N ALA A 86 11.55 -11.30 6.35
CA ALA A 86 10.43 -12.00 5.72
C ALA A 86 9.13 -11.16 5.71
N VAL A 87 8.86 -10.43 6.79
CA VAL A 87 7.71 -9.53 6.89
C VAL A 87 7.87 -8.34 5.94
N ASN A 88 9.06 -7.73 5.87
CA ASN A 88 9.35 -6.61 4.97
C ASN A 88 9.20 -7.01 3.50
N ALA A 89 9.76 -8.16 3.12
CA ALA A 89 9.60 -8.70 1.77
C ALA A 89 8.12 -8.92 1.42
N TYR A 90 7.32 -9.36 2.38
CA TYR A 90 5.87 -9.50 2.21
C TYR A 90 5.15 -8.15 2.05
N ILE A 91 5.47 -7.15 2.87
CA ILE A 91 4.92 -5.79 2.79
C ILE A 91 5.22 -5.15 1.42
N GLU A 92 6.44 -5.35 0.91
CA GLU A 92 6.90 -4.77 -0.37
C GLU A 92 6.36 -5.52 -1.59
N ALA A 93 5.82 -6.72 -1.42
CA ALA A 93 5.30 -7.51 -2.53
C ALA A 93 4.15 -6.76 -3.24
N PRO A 94 4.16 -6.65 -4.59
CA PRO A 94 3.15 -5.88 -5.32
C PRO A 94 1.71 -6.37 -5.13
N MET A 95 1.52 -7.67 -4.91
CA MET A 95 0.22 -8.36 -4.79
C MET A 95 -0.76 -8.10 -5.94
N THR A 96 -0.24 -7.75 -7.13
CA THR A 96 -1.03 -7.46 -8.32
C THR A 96 -0.19 -7.61 -9.59
N ALA A 97 -0.84 -7.97 -10.70
CA ALA A 97 -0.26 -7.97 -12.03
C ALA A 97 -0.58 -6.68 -12.82
N SER A 98 -1.47 -5.83 -12.29
CA SER A 98 -1.91 -4.61 -12.96
C SER A 98 -0.79 -3.56 -12.97
N THR A 99 -0.71 -2.82 -14.07
CA THR A 99 0.14 -1.63 -14.17
C THR A 99 -0.71 -0.45 -14.61
N VAL A 100 -0.49 0.71 -13.99
CA VAL A 100 -1.16 1.96 -14.37
C VAL A 100 -0.10 2.89 -14.93
N LYS A 101 -0.32 3.41 -16.14
CA LYS A 101 0.61 4.38 -16.75
C LYS A 101 0.49 5.70 -16.00
N GLU A 102 1.47 6.00 -15.16
CA GLU A 102 1.56 7.32 -14.54
C GLU A 102 1.92 8.38 -15.59
N GLU A 103 1.22 9.52 -15.54
CA GLU A 103 1.53 10.63 -16.42
C GLU A 103 2.84 11.29 -15.97
N LYS A 104 3.88 11.17 -16.80
CA LYS A 104 5.13 11.90 -16.62
C LYS A 104 4.83 13.40 -16.62
N GLY A 105 5.10 14.08 -15.51
CA GLY A 105 5.00 15.55 -15.39
C GLY A 105 3.79 16.09 -14.62
N GLY A 106 2.98 15.24 -13.99
CA GLY A 106 2.01 15.73 -12.99
C GLY A 106 2.73 16.38 -11.80
N PRO A 107 2.10 17.35 -11.09
CA PRO A 107 2.67 17.87 -9.85
C PRO A 107 2.95 16.69 -8.93
N ILE A 108 4.20 16.59 -8.44
CA ILE A 108 4.60 15.58 -7.47
C ILE A 108 3.71 15.82 -6.26
N ASN A 109 2.63 15.05 -6.13
CA ASN A 109 1.71 15.22 -5.03
C ASN A 109 2.44 14.70 -3.79
N ARG A 110 3.04 15.63 -3.04
CA ARG A 110 3.79 15.37 -1.80
C ARG A 110 2.87 15.05 -0.62
N GLN A 111 1.57 14.88 -0.87
CA GLN A 111 0.61 14.58 0.18
C GLN A 111 0.99 13.27 0.87
N GLN A 112 1.11 13.33 2.19
CA GLN A 112 1.29 12.15 3.03
C GLN A 112 0.05 11.26 2.91
N ILE A 113 0.27 9.96 2.70
CA ILE A 113 -0.81 8.98 2.57
C ILE A 113 -1.02 8.34 3.93
N THR A 114 -2.06 8.79 4.65
CA THR A 114 -2.54 8.17 5.90
C THR A 114 -3.67 7.20 5.63
N SER A 115 -4.01 6.38 6.63
CA SER A 115 -5.15 5.45 6.57
C SER A 115 -6.47 6.15 6.32
N GLU A 116 -6.72 7.33 6.91
CA GLU A 116 -7.94 8.12 6.68
C GLU A 116 -8.04 8.60 5.23
N LEU A 117 -6.92 9.00 4.62
CA LEU A 117 -6.90 9.38 3.22
C LEU A 117 -7.24 8.20 2.31
N ILE A 118 -6.78 6.99 2.67
CA ILE A 118 -7.13 5.76 1.95
C ILE A 118 -8.62 5.45 2.13
N TYR A 119 -9.19 5.58 3.34
CA TYR A 119 -10.63 5.42 3.58
C TYR A 119 -11.46 6.47 2.82
N TYR A 120 -10.98 7.70 2.73
CA TYR A 120 -11.58 8.75 1.90
C TYR A 120 -11.62 8.32 0.44
N TRP A 121 -10.51 7.83 -0.13
CA TRP A 121 -10.49 7.32 -1.51
C TRP A 121 -11.43 6.14 -1.70
N MET A 122 -11.51 5.22 -0.73
CA MET A 122 -12.48 4.12 -0.79
C MET A 122 -13.91 4.64 -0.87
N THR A 123 -14.25 5.65 -0.08
CA THR A 123 -15.59 6.26 -0.10
C THR A 123 -15.86 7.00 -1.41
N ALA A 124 -14.90 7.81 -1.87
CA ALA A 124 -15.01 8.60 -3.09
C ALA A 124 -15.17 7.74 -4.36
N TYR A 125 -14.52 6.57 -4.40
CA TYR A 125 -14.61 5.62 -5.50
C TYR A 125 -15.60 4.48 -5.27
N HIS A 126 -16.42 4.56 -4.21
CA HIS A 126 -17.40 3.53 -3.85
C HIS A 126 -16.80 2.12 -3.71
N ILE A 127 -15.56 2.02 -3.21
CA ILE A 127 -14.88 0.76 -2.95
C ILE A 127 -15.50 0.11 -1.71
N PRO A 128 -15.93 -1.17 -1.78
CA PRO A 128 -16.48 -1.89 -0.63
C PRO A 128 -15.48 -1.97 0.53
N PHE A 129 -15.97 -1.74 1.77
CA PHE A 129 -15.12 -1.69 2.96
C PHE A 129 -14.51 -3.04 3.32
N GLU A 130 -14.96 -4.16 2.76
CA GLU A 130 -14.30 -5.46 2.87
C GLU A 130 -12.86 -5.42 2.31
N CYS A 131 -12.60 -4.56 1.33
CA CYS A 131 -11.27 -4.38 0.74
C CYS A 131 -10.24 -3.84 1.74
N GLN A 132 -10.66 -3.28 2.88
CA GLN A 132 -9.74 -2.84 3.95
C GLN A 132 -8.92 -4.01 4.52
N LYS A 133 -9.40 -5.26 4.36
CA LYS A 133 -8.75 -6.49 4.81
C LYS A 133 -7.83 -7.11 3.75
N TRP A 134 -7.83 -6.58 2.52
CA TRP A 134 -6.90 -7.02 1.50
C TRP A 134 -5.49 -6.59 1.84
N HIS A 135 -4.52 -7.20 1.15
CA HIS A 135 -3.17 -6.66 1.15
C HIS A 135 -3.18 -5.18 0.69
N LEU A 136 -2.47 -4.32 1.40
CA LEU A 136 -2.51 -2.87 1.20
C LEU A 136 -2.09 -2.49 -0.22
N ASN A 137 -1.03 -3.09 -0.77
CA ASN A 137 -0.59 -2.80 -2.15
C ASN A 137 -1.66 -3.14 -3.20
N ARG A 138 -2.49 -4.17 -2.96
CA ARG A 138 -3.60 -4.53 -3.84
C ARG A 138 -4.70 -3.47 -3.77
N LEU A 139 -5.05 -2.98 -2.58
CA LEU A 139 -6.01 -1.89 -2.40
C LEU A 139 -5.50 -0.59 -3.03
N LEU A 140 -4.24 -0.24 -2.79
CA LEU A 140 -3.62 0.94 -3.39
C LEU A 140 -3.60 0.86 -4.92
N MET A 141 -3.38 -0.33 -5.50
CA MET A 141 -3.48 -0.52 -6.94
C MET A 141 -4.91 -0.31 -7.45
N LEU A 142 -5.92 -0.83 -6.76
CA LEU A 142 -7.33 -0.59 -7.12
C LEU A 142 -7.64 0.91 -7.12
N ILE A 143 -7.23 1.63 -6.08
CA ILE A 143 -7.38 3.10 -5.99
C ILE A 143 -6.67 3.79 -7.15
N ARG A 144 -5.47 3.34 -7.54
CA ARG A 144 -4.75 3.88 -8.70
C ARG A 144 -5.51 3.65 -10.01
N ILE A 145 -6.12 2.48 -10.19
CA ILE A 145 -6.95 2.18 -11.37
C ILE A 145 -8.18 3.09 -11.37
N CYS A 146 -8.93 3.18 -10.26
CA CYS A 146 -10.08 4.07 -10.13
C CYS A 146 -9.70 5.52 -10.47
N ASN A 147 -8.56 6.01 -9.98
CA ASN A 147 -8.07 7.34 -10.30
C ASN A 147 -7.70 7.51 -11.78
N ALA A 148 -7.19 6.47 -12.44
CA ALA A 148 -6.84 6.53 -13.86
C ALA A 148 -8.09 6.54 -14.76
N GLU A 149 -9.07 5.70 -14.46
CA GLU A 149 -10.31 5.58 -15.25
C GLU A 149 -11.24 6.80 -15.05
N ASN A 150 -11.23 7.41 -13.86
CA ASN A 150 -12.04 8.60 -13.58
C ASN A 150 -11.37 9.93 -13.98
N LYS A 151 -10.12 9.90 -14.47
CA LYS A 151 -9.47 11.12 -14.94
C LYS A 151 -10.10 11.60 -16.24
N PRO A 152 -10.46 12.89 -16.36
CA PRO A 152 -10.97 13.41 -17.62
C PRO A 152 -9.93 13.22 -18.72
N PRO A 153 -10.36 12.87 -19.95
CA PRO A 153 -9.43 12.61 -21.05
C PRO A 153 -8.55 13.84 -21.29
N LYS A 154 -7.27 13.61 -21.58
CA LYS A 154 -6.30 14.67 -21.81
C LYS A 154 -6.84 15.66 -22.84
N LYS A 155 -6.83 16.95 -22.49
CA LYS A 155 -6.98 18.01 -23.47
C LYS A 155 -5.85 17.85 -24.50
N ARG A 156 -6.20 17.71 -25.79
CA ARG A 156 -5.23 17.61 -26.89
C ARG A 156 -4.25 18.77 -26.78
N SER A 157 -2.96 18.49 -27.01
CA SER A 157 -1.97 19.57 -27.06
C SER A 157 -2.33 20.54 -28.19
N LYS A 158 -1.95 21.82 -28.07
CA LYS A 158 -2.17 22.80 -29.15
C LYS A 158 -1.61 22.30 -30.49
N ARG A 159 -0.45 21.63 -30.44
CA ARG A 159 0.20 21.04 -31.63
C ARG A 159 -0.64 19.93 -32.26
N ASP A 160 -1.19 19.02 -31.46
CA ASP A 160 -2.04 17.94 -31.97
C ASP A 160 -3.36 18.49 -32.52
N LEU A 161 -3.90 19.53 -31.88
CA LEU A 161 -5.05 20.30 -32.38
C LEU A 161 -4.75 20.91 -33.74
N TYR A 162 -3.65 21.64 -33.90
CA TYR A 162 -3.27 22.24 -35.18
C TYR A 162 -3.01 21.21 -36.27
N ARG A 163 -2.35 20.08 -35.94
CA ARG A 163 -2.13 18.99 -36.89
C ARG A 163 -3.45 18.41 -37.37
N HIS A 164 -4.36 18.12 -36.44
CA HIS A 164 -5.68 17.61 -36.75
C HIS A 164 -6.49 18.59 -37.62
N HIS A 165 -6.46 19.89 -37.30
CA HIS A 165 -7.11 20.91 -38.14
C HIS A 165 -6.49 21.01 -39.54
N ALA A 166 -5.17 20.91 -39.66
CA ALA A 166 -4.50 20.89 -40.96
C ALA A 166 -4.91 19.68 -41.81
N GLU A 167 -5.00 18.49 -41.19
CA GLU A 167 -5.45 17.25 -41.84
C GLU A 167 -6.92 17.37 -42.30
N VAL A 168 -7.80 17.87 -41.44
CA VAL A 168 -9.22 18.09 -41.77
C VAL A 168 -9.37 19.12 -42.90
N ASN A 169 -8.64 20.23 -42.83
CA ASN A 169 -8.67 21.26 -43.88
C ASN A 169 -8.10 20.74 -45.21
N ALA A 170 -7.09 19.88 -45.18
CA ALA A 170 -6.59 19.22 -46.39
C ALA A 170 -7.62 18.25 -46.98
N ALA A 171 -8.31 17.48 -46.15
CA ALA A 171 -9.38 16.57 -46.59
C ALA A 171 -10.58 17.35 -47.19
N ASN A 172 -10.99 18.45 -46.56
CA ASN A 172 -12.08 19.30 -47.04
C ASN A 172 -11.72 19.98 -48.38
N ARG A 173 -10.50 20.51 -48.53
CA ARG A 173 -10.04 21.09 -49.80
C ARG A 173 -10.07 20.07 -50.95
N LYS A 174 -9.67 18.82 -50.68
CA LYS A 174 -9.80 17.72 -51.64
C LYS A 174 -11.26 17.39 -51.97
N LYS A 175 -12.15 17.37 -50.96
CA LYS A 175 -13.56 17.04 -51.14
C LYS A 175 -14.34 18.10 -51.94
N PHE A 176 -14.06 19.37 -51.67
CA PHE A 176 -14.80 20.50 -52.25
C PHE A 176 -14.07 21.18 -53.42
N ASN A 177 -12.92 20.65 -53.86
CA ASN A 177 -12.04 21.26 -54.87
C ASN A 177 -11.75 22.75 -54.61
N SER A 178 -11.71 23.13 -53.34
CA SER A 178 -11.40 24.52 -52.94
C SER A 178 -9.90 24.71 -52.81
N LYS A 179 -9.41 25.89 -53.23
CA LYS A 179 -8.04 26.36 -52.97
C LYS A 179 -7.90 27.11 -51.64
N GLY A 180 -9.02 27.38 -50.96
CA GLY A 180 -9.14 28.05 -49.67
C GLY A 180 -10.34 27.52 -48.91
#